data_AF-A0A1V1I1W6-F1
#
_entry.id   AF-A0A1V1I1W6-F1
#
_cell.length_a   1.000
_cell.length_b   1.000
_cell.length_c   1.000
_cell.angle_alpha   90.00
_cell.angle_beta   90.00
_cell.angle_gamma   90.00
#
_symmetry.space_group_name_H-M   'P 1'
#
loop_
_entity.id
_entity.type
_entity.pdbx_description
1 polymer ?
#
loop_
_entity_poly.entity_id
_entity_poly.type
_entity_poly.pdbx_seq_one_letter_code
_entity_poly.pdbx_strand_id
1 'polypeptide(L)'
;MRRVDLMSRSTILVTMLSVVYALIDMKIIFLAPILTISIPYRFMKHKEEGRYTENRKILNNLFLFNLIVFIGVSIITNRMSTEIFEIIANIMITFIYFKILSMIYKKREALYKNPQILYDKINNQINALKVLYEQTEEGMKNAETEKARNSMEVKLNTIRYKIDELKRQSELIKAQIESKNNNQKTK
;
A
#
# COMPACT_ATOMS: atom_id res chain seq x y z
N MET A 1 -10.13 -9.75 15.14
CA MET A 1 -10.02 -10.16 13.72
C MET A 1 -8.64 -10.76 13.48
N ARG A 2 -8.56 -12.04 13.08
CA ARG A 2 -7.31 -12.70 12.65
C ARG A 2 -6.64 -11.82 11.59
N ARG A 3 -5.44 -11.31 11.87
CA ARG A 3 -4.63 -10.60 10.87
C ARG A 3 -4.24 -11.65 9.83
N VAL A 4 -5.05 -11.81 8.79
CA VAL A 4 -4.70 -12.67 7.66
C VAL A 4 -3.36 -12.15 7.14
N ASP A 5 -2.33 -12.94 7.37
CA ASP A 5 -0.94 -12.57 7.20
C ASP A 5 -0.74 -12.03 5.77
N LEU A 6 -0.23 -10.79 5.67
CA LEU A 6 0.07 -10.16 4.37
C LEU A 6 0.91 -11.09 3.51
N MET A 7 1.81 -11.80 4.17
CA MET A 7 2.68 -12.75 3.56
C MET A 7 1.90 -13.95 3.02
N SER A 8 0.98 -14.53 3.78
CA SER A 8 0.04 -15.54 3.23
C SER A 8 -0.65 -15.05 1.94
N ARG A 9 -1.15 -13.82 1.89
CA ARG A 9 -1.81 -13.30 0.68
C ARG A 9 -0.85 -13.05 -0.46
N SER A 10 0.35 -12.54 -0.16
CA SER A 10 1.39 -12.30 -1.16
C SER A 10 1.86 -13.63 -1.74
N THR A 11 2.19 -14.61 -0.90
CA THR A 11 2.63 -15.94 -1.32
C THR A 11 1.55 -16.67 -2.10
N ILE A 12 0.27 -16.61 -1.69
CA ILE A 12 -0.86 -17.19 -2.44
C ILE A 12 -0.98 -16.54 -3.83
N LEU A 13 -0.86 -15.21 -3.91
CA LEU A 13 -1.04 -14.48 -5.15
C LEU A 13 0.15 -14.67 -6.11
N VAL A 14 1.39 -14.70 -5.59
CA VAL A 14 2.59 -15.11 -6.34
C VAL A 14 2.40 -16.55 -6.85
N THR A 15 1.88 -17.45 -6.02
CA THR A 15 1.62 -18.83 -6.42
C THR A 15 0.55 -18.92 -7.51
N MET A 16 -0.55 -18.17 -7.37
CA MET A 16 -1.60 -18.12 -8.40
C MET A 16 -1.08 -17.55 -9.72
N LEU A 17 -0.38 -16.42 -9.70
CA LEU A 17 0.16 -15.80 -10.91
C LEU A 17 1.17 -16.70 -11.62
N SER A 18 2.12 -17.29 -10.87
CA SER A 18 3.09 -18.21 -11.43
C SER A 18 2.47 -19.50 -11.98
N VAL A 19 1.42 -20.03 -11.34
CA VAL A 19 0.68 -21.21 -11.85
C VAL A 19 -0.13 -20.86 -13.10
N VAL A 20 -0.84 -19.72 -13.12
CA VAL A 20 -1.63 -19.28 -14.27
C VAL A 20 -0.73 -19.04 -15.48
N TYR A 21 0.42 -18.38 -15.29
CA TYR A 21 1.40 -18.18 -16.37
C TYR A 21 2.00 -19.50 -16.87
N ALA A 22 2.34 -20.41 -15.96
CA ALA A 22 2.85 -21.74 -16.33
C ALA A 22 1.82 -22.58 -17.09
N LEU A 23 0.53 -22.42 -16.82
CA LEU A 23 -0.56 -23.10 -17.52
C LEU A 23 -0.83 -22.53 -18.92
N ILE A 24 -0.74 -21.20 -19.08
CA ILE A 24 -0.99 -20.53 -20.35
C ILE A 24 0.12 -20.83 -21.37
N ASP A 25 1.39 -20.74 -20.96
CA ASP A 25 2.53 -20.99 -21.85
C ASP A 25 3.01 -22.45 -21.84
N MET A 26 2.42 -23.31 -21.00
CA MET A 26 2.87 -24.70 -20.72
C MET A 26 4.35 -24.80 -20.30
N LYS A 27 4.97 -23.70 -19.87
CA LYS A 27 6.37 -23.68 -19.42
C LYS A 27 6.42 -23.72 -17.89
N ILE A 28 6.83 -24.88 -17.36
CA ILE A 28 7.06 -25.15 -15.93
C ILE A 28 8.00 -24.12 -15.29
N ILE A 29 8.87 -23.51 -16.10
CA ILE A 29 9.88 -22.55 -15.65
C ILE A 29 9.29 -21.29 -15.00
N PHE A 30 8.02 -20.94 -15.29
CA PHE A 30 7.30 -19.83 -14.64
C PHE A 30 6.92 -20.10 -13.18
N LEU A 31 7.08 -21.34 -12.71
CA LEU A 31 6.96 -21.71 -11.29
C LEU A 31 8.23 -21.34 -10.49
N ALA A 32 9.29 -20.81 -11.11
CA ALA A 32 10.52 -20.44 -10.41
C ALA A 32 10.27 -19.53 -9.18
N PRO A 33 9.43 -18.47 -9.23
CA PRO A 33 9.10 -17.68 -8.04
C PRO A 33 8.39 -18.47 -6.93
N ILE A 34 7.69 -19.56 -7.26
CA ILE A 34 7.10 -20.47 -6.26
C ILE A 34 8.21 -21.28 -5.59
N LEU A 35 9.06 -21.91 -6.40
CA LEU A 35 10.14 -22.78 -5.94
C LEU A 35 11.19 -22.03 -5.13
N THR A 36 11.55 -20.82 -5.53
CA THR A 36 12.69 -20.10 -4.94
C THR A 36 12.31 -19.01 -3.93
N ILE A 37 11.03 -18.68 -3.82
CA ILE A 37 10.56 -17.61 -2.91
C ILE A 37 9.40 -18.12 -2.04
N SER A 38 8.34 -18.64 -2.65
CA SER A 38 7.12 -19.01 -1.90
C SER A 38 7.33 -20.22 -0.99
N ILE A 39 7.98 -21.27 -1.48
CA ILE A 39 8.28 -22.49 -0.71
C ILE A 39 9.29 -22.20 0.43
N PRO A 40 10.48 -21.62 0.17
CA PRO A 40 11.44 -21.31 1.22
C PRO A 40 10.84 -20.43 2.31
N TYR A 41 10.06 -19.42 1.93
CA TYR A 41 9.36 -18.56 2.88
C TYR A 41 8.38 -19.34 3.77
N ARG A 42 7.61 -20.28 3.19
CA ARG A 42 6.67 -21.12 3.94
C ARG A 42 7.36 -22.04 4.94
N PHE A 43 8.65 -22.33 4.80
CA PHE A 43 9.43 -23.12 5.75
C PHE A 43 10.22 -22.28 6.77
N MET A 44 10.20 -20.95 6.69
CA MET A 44 10.92 -20.10 7.65
C MET A 44 10.34 -20.14 9.07
N LYS A 45 11.23 -20.07 10.06
CA LYS A 45 10.95 -20.20 11.50
C LYS A 45 10.21 -18.99 12.11
N HIS A 46 10.25 -17.82 11.47
CA HIS A 46 9.81 -16.54 12.03
C HIS A 46 8.30 -16.24 11.82
N LYS A 47 7.44 -17.27 11.84
CA LYS A 47 5.99 -17.14 11.57
C LYS A 47 5.16 -16.52 12.71
N GLU A 48 5.80 -16.14 13.81
CA GLU A 48 5.13 -15.58 14.98
C GLU A 48 4.47 -14.22 14.67
N GLU A 49 3.24 -14.04 15.14
CA GLU A 49 2.51 -12.76 15.03
C GLU A 49 3.27 -11.66 15.76
N GLY A 50 4.09 -10.89 15.02
CA GLY A 50 4.90 -9.80 15.60
C GLY A 50 6.19 -9.52 14.84
N ARG A 51 6.74 -10.52 14.12
CA ARG A 51 8.01 -10.40 13.38
C ARG A 51 7.86 -9.92 11.93
N TYR A 52 6.83 -9.11 11.68
CA TYR A 52 6.46 -8.67 10.33
C TYR A 52 7.60 -7.93 9.61
N THR A 53 8.35 -7.09 10.33
CA THR A 53 9.49 -6.34 9.80
C THR A 53 10.65 -7.26 9.39
N GLU A 54 10.96 -8.26 10.21
CA GLU A 54 11.98 -9.27 9.93
C GLU A 54 11.60 -10.14 8.73
N ASN A 55 10.37 -10.66 8.71
CA ASN A 55 9.87 -11.47 7.60
C ASN A 55 9.89 -10.69 6.28
N ARG A 56 9.54 -9.39 6.31
CA ARG A 56 9.59 -8.52 5.13
C ARG A 56 11.04 -8.34 4.64
N LYS A 57 11.99 -8.18 5.56
CA LYS A 57 13.42 -8.07 5.22
C LYS A 57 13.93 -9.36 4.58
N ILE A 58 13.57 -10.51 5.15
CA ILE A 58 13.96 -11.81 4.62
C ILE A 58 13.38 -12.04 3.21
N LEU A 59 12.10 -11.75 3.01
CA LEU A 59 11.47 -11.90 1.69
C LEU A 59 12.12 -10.97 0.65
N ASN A 60 12.39 -9.71 1.03
CA ASN A 60 13.08 -8.76 0.17
C ASN A 60 14.48 -9.26 -0.24
N ASN A 61 15.21 -9.87 0.69
CA ASN A 61 16.52 -10.46 0.41
C ASN A 61 16.41 -11.69 -0.49
N LEU A 62 15.39 -12.54 -0.33
CA LEU A 62 15.15 -13.68 -1.22
C LEU A 62 14.88 -13.24 -2.67
N PHE A 63 14.05 -12.21 -2.87
CA PHE A 63 13.80 -11.66 -4.21
C PHE A 63 15.08 -11.13 -4.85
N LEU A 64 15.86 -10.32 -4.12
CA LEU A 64 17.11 -9.74 -4.62
C LEU A 64 18.16 -10.81 -4.90
N PHE A 65 18.31 -11.80 -3.99
CA PHE A 65 19.25 -12.90 -4.17
C PHE A 65 18.92 -13.69 -5.44
N ASN A 66 17.65 -14.06 -5.64
CA ASN A 66 17.22 -14.75 -6.86
C ASN A 66 17.52 -13.92 -8.10
N LEU A 67 17.21 -12.62 -8.10
CA LEU A 67 17.49 -11.74 -9.22
C LEU A 67 18.98 -11.73 -9.58
N ILE A 68 19.85 -11.55 -8.57
CA ILE A 68 21.30 -11.49 -8.74
C ILE A 68 21.83 -12.83 -9.26
N VAL A 69 21.34 -13.94 -8.74
CA VAL A 69 21.77 -15.28 -9.18
C VAL A 69 21.39 -15.51 -10.64
N PHE A 70 20.15 -15.23 -11.05
CA PHE A 70 19.73 -15.42 -12.44
C PHE A 70 20.50 -14.51 -13.41
N ILE A 71 20.69 -13.23 -13.06
CA ILE A 71 21.49 -12.30 -13.86
C ILE A 71 22.96 -12.76 -13.92
N GLY A 72 23.54 -13.13 -12.79
CA GLY A 72 24.94 -13.58 -12.68
C GLY A 72 25.21 -14.86 -13.49
N VAL A 73 24.32 -15.85 -13.39
CA VAL A 73 24.39 -17.08 -14.20
C VAL A 73 24.28 -16.74 -15.69
N SER A 74 23.39 -15.81 -16.08
CA SER A 74 23.26 -15.39 -17.48
C SER A 74 24.55 -14.79 -18.03
N ILE A 75 25.21 -13.94 -17.23
CA ILE A 75 26.48 -13.28 -17.62
C ILE A 75 27.62 -14.31 -17.70
N ILE A 76 27.78 -15.16 -16.69
CA ILE A 76 28.87 -16.16 -16.63
C ILE A 76 28.74 -17.17 -17.76
N THR A 77 27.52 -17.62 -18.06
CA THR A 77 27.29 -18.60 -19.11
C THR A 77 27.27 -17.98 -20.52
N ASN A 78 27.25 -16.64 -20.61
CA ASN A 78 27.08 -15.87 -21.84
C ASN A 78 25.90 -16.35 -22.70
N ARG A 79 24.88 -16.92 -22.05
CA ARG A 79 23.68 -17.48 -22.65
C ARG A 79 22.48 -16.69 -22.13
N MET A 80 22.23 -15.54 -22.74
CA MET A 80 20.97 -14.82 -22.54
C MET A 80 19.95 -15.34 -23.55
N SER A 81 19.23 -16.41 -23.18
CA SER A 81 18.06 -16.85 -23.96
C SER A 81 16.83 -16.01 -23.60
N THR A 82 15.87 -15.95 -24.52
CA THR A 82 14.56 -15.33 -24.27
C THR A 82 13.89 -15.90 -23.01
N GLU A 83 14.07 -17.19 -22.75
CA GLU A 83 13.52 -17.87 -21.57
C GLU A 83 14.14 -17.39 -20.26
N ILE A 84 15.46 -17.18 -20.22
CA ILE A 84 16.13 -16.66 -19.02
C ILE A 84 15.72 -15.21 -18.75
N PHE A 85 15.55 -14.41 -19.81
CA PHE A 85 15.03 -13.06 -19.70
C PHE A 85 13.59 -13.04 -19.15
N GLU A 86 12.72 -13.91 -19.66
CA GLU A 86 11.34 -14.08 -19.17
C GLU A 86 11.29 -14.44 -17.67
N ILE A 87 12.19 -15.30 -17.20
CA ILE A 87 12.30 -15.64 -15.77
C ILE A 87 12.70 -14.42 -14.93
N ILE A 88 13.73 -13.68 -15.36
CA ILE A 88 14.18 -12.47 -14.66
C ILE A 88 13.06 -11.43 -14.62
N ALA A 89 12.35 -11.24 -15.73
CA ALA A 89 11.21 -10.34 -15.82
C ALA A 89 10.07 -10.76 -14.87
N ASN A 90 9.74 -12.05 -14.81
CA ASN A 90 8.69 -12.55 -13.92
C ASN A 90 9.05 -12.37 -12.44
N ILE A 91 10.30 -12.66 -12.06
CA ILE A 91 10.81 -12.40 -10.70
C ILE A 91 10.74 -10.90 -10.37
N MET A 92 11.09 -10.03 -11.33
CA MET A 92 11.00 -8.56 -11.18
C MET A 92 9.58 -8.08 -10.97
N ILE A 93 8.63 -8.52 -11.80
CA ILE A 93 7.22 -8.15 -11.69
C ILE A 93 6.67 -8.57 -10.32
N THR A 94 6.98 -9.80 -9.91
CA THR A 94 6.60 -10.35 -8.61
C THR A 94 7.20 -9.53 -7.45
N PHE A 95 8.46 -9.10 -7.58
CA PHE A 95 9.13 -8.27 -6.58
C PHE A 95 8.51 -6.86 -6.47
N ILE A 96 8.22 -6.21 -7.60
CA ILE A 96 7.55 -4.90 -7.65
C ILE A 96 6.19 -5.00 -6.96
N TYR A 97 5.42 -6.05 -7.27
CA TYR A 97 4.13 -6.29 -6.64
C TYR A 97 4.25 -6.43 -5.12
N PHE A 98 5.20 -7.24 -4.63
CA PHE A 98 5.49 -7.37 -3.20
C PHE A 98 5.85 -6.03 -2.54
N LYS A 99 6.64 -5.18 -3.21
CA LYS A 99 6.99 -3.84 -2.71
C LYS A 99 5.77 -2.94 -2.55
N ILE A 100 4.88 -2.91 -3.55
CA ILE A 100 3.64 -2.13 -3.51
C ILE A 100 2.77 -2.58 -2.33
N LEU A 101 2.55 -3.89 -2.20
CA LEU A 101 1.75 -4.47 -1.13
C LEU A 101 2.33 -4.14 0.26
N SER A 102 3.65 -4.27 0.40
CA SER A 102 4.38 -3.94 1.63
C SER A 102 4.28 -2.46 2.00
N MET A 103 4.23 -1.56 1.01
CA MET A 103 4.10 -0.12 1.24
C MET A 103 2.68 0.25 1.70
N ILE A 104 1.65 -0.32 1.06
CA ILE A 104 0.25 -0.15 1.44
C ILE A 104 0.03 -0.62 2.88
N TYR A 105 0.61 -1.76 3.25
CA TYR A 105 0.51 -2.26 4.62
C TYR A 105 1.26 -1.41 5.63
N LYS A 106 2.46 -0.89 5.32
CA LYS A 106 3.15 0.05 6.21
C LYS A 106 2.31 1.30 6.47
N LYS A 107 1.65 1.83 5.43
CA LYS A 107 0.68 2.93 5.58
C LYS A 107 -0.48 2.51 6.48
N ARG A 108 -1.12 1.37 6.22
CA ARG A 108 -2.21 0.86 7.08
C ARG A 108 -1.77 0.63 8.52
N GLU A 109 -0.61 0.05 8.77
CA GLU A 109 -0.12 -0.20 10.12
C GLU A 109 0.09 1.11 10.91
N ALA A 110 0.56 2.17 10.25
CA ALA A 110 0.61 3.51 10.85
C ALA A 110 -0.79 4.03 11.19
N LEU A 111 -1.78 3.82 10.31
CA LEU A 111 -3.19 4.16 10.58
C LEU A 111 -3.74 3.35 11.77
N TYR A 112 -3.38 2.07 11.90
CA TYR A 112 -3.88 1.18 12.96
C TYR A 112 -3.20 1.37 14.31
N LYS A 113 -1.91 1.75 14.32
CA LYS A 113 -1.15 2.00 15.56
C LYS A 113 -1.47 3.35 16.18
N ASN A 114 -1.87 4.36 15.39
CA ASN A 114 -2.24 5.65 15.95
C ASN A 114 -3.38 6.35 15.18
N PRO A 115 -4.60 5.77 15.18
CA PRO A 115 -5.76 6.37 14.53
C PRO A 115 -6.10 7.75 15.11
N GLN A 116 -5.72 8.01 16.36
CA GLN A 116 -5.87 9.31 17.02
C GLN A 116 -5.05 10.41 16.32
N ILE A 117 -3.77 10.17 16.03
CA ILE A 117 -2.91 11.14 15.31
C ILE A 117 -3.49 11.48 13.93
N LEU A 118 -4.05 10.48 13.26
CA LEU A 118 -4.67 10.68 11.95
C LEU A 118 -5.95 11.51 12.06
N TYR A 119 -6.80 11.21 13.04
CA TYR A 119 -7.99 11.98 13.36
C TYR A 119 -7.63 13.44 13.66
N ASP A 120 -6.62 13.66 14.52
CA ASP A 120 -6.14 15.00 14.87
C ASP A 120 -5.59 15.75 13.64
N LYS A 121 -4.85 15.05 12.77
CA LYS A 121 -4.32 15.63 11.53
C LYS A 121 -5.44 16.04 10.57
N ILE A 122 -6.47 15.22 10.41
CA ILE A 122 -7.64 15.54 9.57
C ILE A 122 -8.40 16.72 10.16
N ASN A 123 -8.59 16.77 11.48
CA ASN A 123 -9.23 17.91 12.15
C ASN A 123 -8.42 19.20 11.98
N ASN A 124 -7.09 19.14 12.08
CA ASN A 124 -6.23 20.30 11.82
C ASN A 124 -6.37 20.79 10.37
N GLN A 125 -6.46 19.88 9.40
CA GLN A 125 -6.71 20.24 8.00
C GLN A 125 -8.08 20.86 7.79
N ILE A 126 -9.13 20.33 8.43
CA ILE A 126 -10.48 20.91 8.40
C ILE A 126 -10.46 22.32 8.98
N ASN A 127 -9.78 22.54 10.11
CA ASN A 127 -9.68 23.86 10.74
C ASN A 127 -8.95 24.87 9.84
N ALA A 128 -7.83 24.47 9.24
CA ALA A 128 -7.11 25.32 8.28
C ALA A 128 -7.99 25.68 7.07
N LEU A 129 -8.76 24.73 6.54
CA LEU A 129 -9.68 24.98 5.43
C LEU A 129 -10.86 25.86 5.82
N LYS A 130 -11.35 25.80 7.07
CA LYS A 130 -12.37 26.73 7.58
C LYS A 130 -11.86 28.17 7.65
N VAL A 131 -10.65 28.38 8.16
CA VAL A 131 -10.02 29.72 8.17
C VAL A 131 -9.88 30.24 6.75
N LEU A 132 -9.44 29.40 5.82
CA LEU A 132 -9.30 29.79 4.41
C LEU A 132 -10.67 30.06 3.75
N TYR A 133 -11.70 29.31 4.12
CA TYR A 133 -13.08 29.56 3.70
C TYR A 133 -13.54 30.95 4.16
N GLU A 134 -13.40 31.26 5.45
CA GLU A 134 -13.79 32.56 6.04
C GLU A 134 -13.06 33.72 5.37
N GLN A 135 -11.75 33.60 5.16
CA GLN A 135 -10.94 34.59 4.44
C GLN A 135 -11.39 34.78 2.99
N THR A 136 -11.76 33.69 2.31
CA THR A 136 -12.24 33.75 0.92
C THR A 136 -13.65 34.36 0.86
N GLU A 137 -14.49 34.10 1.85
CA GLU A 137 -15.84 34.67 1.96
C GLU A 137 -15.79 36.17 2.22
N GLU A 138 -14.91 36.62 3.11
CA GLU A 138 -14.67 38.04 3.38
C GLU A 138 -14.08 38.76 2.14
N GLY A 139 -13.12 38.12 1.47
CA GLY A 139 -12.60 38.62 0.20
C GLY A 139 -13.67 38.76 -0.89
N MET A 140 -14.65 37.85 -0.93
CA MET A 140 -15.77 37.90 -1.88
C MET A 140 -16.76 39.02 -1.56
N LYS A 141 -17.03 39.26 -0.27
CA LYS A 141 -17.89 40.38 0.17
C LYS A 141 -17.30 41.73 -0.23
N ASN A 142 -15.97 41.86 -0.13
CA ASN A 142 -15.21 43.07 -0.44
C ASN A 142 -14.78 43.19 -1.91
N ALA A 143 -15.11 42.22 -2.76
CA ALA A 143 -14.71 42.24 -4.16
C ALA A 143 -15.51 43.28 -4.97
N GLU A 144 -14.79 44.18 -5.64
CA GLU A 144 -15.37 45.29 -6.41
C GLU A 144 -15.93 44.86 -7.78
N THR A 145 -15.51 43.70 -8.31
CA THR A 145 -15.93 43.23 -9.63
C THR A 145 -16.67 41.90 -9.57
N GLU A 146 -17.66 41.74 -10.44
CA GLU A 146 -18.46 40.52 -10.58
C GLU A 146 -17.58 39.32 -10.98
N LYS A 147 -16.56 39.54 -11.82
CA LYS A 147 -15.57 38.52 -12.18
C LYS A 147 -14.76 38.04 -10.98
N ALA A 148 -14.36 38.93 -10.08
CA ALA A 148 -13.65 38.56 -8.86
C ALA A 148 -14.56 37.80 -7.89
N ARG A 149 -15.82 38.23 -7.74
CA ARG A 149 -16.84 37.50 -6.96
C ARG A 149 -17.04 36.07 -7.46
N ASN A 150 -17.29 35.88 -8.75
CA ASN A 150 -17.53 34.55 -9.33
C ASN A 150 -16.32 33.63 -9.16
N SER A 151 -15.09 34.15 -9.29
CA SER A 151 -13.86 33.38 -9.05
C SER A 151 -13.73 32.95 -7.58
N MET A 152 -14.07 33.83 -6.64
CA MET A 152 -14.04 33.51 -5.20
C MET A 152 -15.15 32.54 -4.80
N GLU A 153 -16.34 32.63 -5.42
CA GLU A 153 -17.43 31.68 -5.22
C GLU A 153 -17.04 30.25 -5.64
N VAL A 154 -16.38 30.09 -6.79
CA VAL A 154 -15.85 28.79 -7.23
C VAL A 154 -14.82 28.24 -6.23
N LYS A 155 -13.96 29.10 -5.69
CA LYS A 155 -13.00 28.71 -4.64
C LYS A 155 -13.71 28.29 -3.35
N LEU A 156 -14.72 29.03 -2.90
CA LEU A 156 -15.54 28.68 -1.73
C LEU A 156 -16.20 27.32 -1.89
N ASN A 157 -16.81 27.05 -3.05
CA ASN A 157 -17.42 25.76 -3.34
C ASN A 157 -16.40 24.62 -3.31
N THR A 158 -15.19 24.86 -3.85
CA THR A 158 -14.09 23.87 -3.82
C THR A 158 -13.63 23.58 -2.40
N ILE A 159 -13.45 24.61 -1.58
CA ILE A 159 -13.05 24.49 -0.17
C ILE A 159 -14.13 23.73 0.61
N ARG A 160 -15.40 24.08 0.42
CA ARG A 160 -16.54 23.43 1.06
C ARG A 160 -16.60 21.94 0.74
N TYR A 161 -16.51 21.58 -0.54
CA TYR A 161 -16.47 20.19 -0.97
C TYR A 161 -15.35 19.40 -0.27
N LYS A 162 -14.16 20.00 -0.17
CA LYS A 162 -12.99 19.37 0.46
C LYS A 162 -13.14 19.24 1.98
N ILE A 163 -13.78 20.19 2.65
CA ILE A 163 -14.14 20.10 4.06
C ILE A 163 -15.11 18.93 4.29
N ASP A 164 -16.14 18.79 3.45
CA ASP A 164 -17.14 17.74 3.59
C ASP A 164 -16.54 16.34 3.34
N GLU A 165 -15.63 16.22 2.38
CA GLU A 165 -14.85 14.99 2.15
C GLU A 165 -14.02 14.61 3.38
N LEU A 166 -13.26 15.56 3.94
CA LEU A 166 -12.43 15.33 5.12
C LEU A 166 -13.25 15.00 6.38
N LYS A 167 -14.43 15.61 6.55
CA LYS A 167 -15.37 15.26 7.62
C LYS A 167 -15.83 13.80 7.52
N ARG A 168 -16.23 13.35 6.33
CA ARG A 168 -16.60 11.94 6.11
C ARG A 168 -15.45 10.98 6.45
N GLN A 169 -14.23 11.32 6.06
CA GLN A 169 -13.05 10.52 6.41
C GLN A 169 -12.80 10.50 7.94
N SER A 170 -12.95 11.65 8.59
CA SER A 170 -12.83 11.80 10.05
C SER A 170 -13.84 10.93 10.82
N GLU A 171 -15.10 10.90 10.38
CA GLU A 171 -16.16 10.07 10.97
C GLU A 171 -15.86 8.57 10.87
N LEU A 172 -15.37 8.11 9.71
CA LEU A 172 -14.97 6.71 9.51
C LEU A 172 -13.84 6.31 10.47
N ILE A 173 -12.86 7.19 10.68
CA ILE A 173 -11.74 6.95 11.60
C ILE A 173 -12.21 6.99 13.06
N LYS A 174 -13.11 7.92 13.41
CA LYS A 174 -13.72 8.00 14.74
C LYS A 174 -14.48 6.72 15.08
N ALA A 175 -15.30 6.20 14.17
CA ALA A 175 -15.98 4.91 14.34
C ALA A 175 -15.00 3.73 14.52
N GLN A 176 -13.84 3.76 13.84
CA GLN A 176 -12.77 2.78 14.05
C GLN A 176 -12.09 2.90 15.42
N ILE A 177 -11.91 4.12 15.96
CA ILE A 177 -11.37 4.34 17.31
C ILE A 177 -12.36 3.82 18.36
N GLU A 178 -13.64 4.18 18.24
CA GLU A 178 -14.68 3.80 19.19
C GLU A 178 -14.91 2.28 19.23
N SER A 179 -14.95 1.62 18.07
CA SER A 179 -15.06 0.15 18.00
C SER A 179 -13.85 -0.57 18.60
N LYS A 180 -12.65 0.03 18.55
CA LYS A 180 -11.43 -0.53 19.16
C LYS A 180 -11.44 -0.38 20.69
N ASN A 181 -11.91 0.76 21.20
CA ASN A 181 -12.04 1.03 22.63
C ASN A 181 -13.14 0.16 23.27
N ASN A 182 -14.27 -0.07 22.59
CA ASN A 182 -15.34 -0.91 23.13
C ASN A 182 -14.95 -2.39 23.22
N ASN A 183 -14.15 -2.90 22.28
CA ASN A 183 -13.60 -4.27 22.34
C ASN A 183 -12.52 -4.45 23.42
N GLN A 184 -11.92 -3.37 23.93
CA GLN A 184 -11.01 -3.41 25.08
C GLN A 184 -11.75 -3.40 26.42
N LYS A 185 -12.98 -2.86 26.48
CA LYS A 185 -13.80 -2.86 27.70
C LYS A 185 -14.57 -4.15 27.95
N THR A 186 -14.67 -5.03 26.94
CA THR A 186 -15.35 -6.34 27.02
C THR A 186 -14.40 -7.52 27.19
N LYS A 187 -13.10 -7.26 27.43
CA LYS A 187 -12.11 -8.23 27.88
C LYS A 187 -11.67 -7.90 29.30
#